data_AF-A0A2A2VK78-F1
#
_entry.id   AF-A0A2A2VK78-F1
#
_cell.length_a   1.000
_cell.length_b   1.000
_cell.length_c   1.000
_cell.angle_alpha   90.00
_cell.angle_beta   90.00
_cell.angle_gamma   90.00
#
_symmetry.space_group_name_H-M   'P 1'
#
loop_
_entity.id
_entity.type
_entity.pdbx_description
1 polymer ?
#
loop_
_entity_poly.entity_id
_entity_poly.type
_entity_poly.pdbx_seq_one_letter_code
_entity_poly.pdbx_strand_id
1 'polypeptide(L)'
;MAAPKINNPRSWNGNSLFGDWAVTLKLDGVRAIWQGERGWMSRANKPLHNLPPWREGQPRDCEVFVSNFRDTIRATRTKCVKQDTPSITRQHLYGLAPFDPRLHCGSLSNPTPGAIRAQLKCANELGYEGIVLRQGDDWIKIKPYETHDVLITGFSEGTGKHRGRLGFVTTARGAVGAGFTDSEREVLWAEANAGRLIGQVIEVTCMQLTDHGNFRHPVFVRMRPDKSINNTA
;
A
#
# COMPACT_ATOMS: atom_id res chain seq x y z
N MET A 1 26.62 -15.30 -13.02
CA MET A 1 25.28 -15.76 -12.60
C MET A 1 24.28 -14.67 -12.92
N ALA A 2 23.17 -14.97 -13.60
CA ALA A 2 22.11 -14.00 -13.86
C ALA A 2 21.51 -13.49 -12.53
N ALA A 3 21.09 -12.22 -12.49
CA ALA A 3 20.38 -11.69 -11.34
C ALA A 3 19.10 -12.52 -11.09
N PRO A 4 18.77 -12.84 -9.83
CA PRO A 4 17.57 -13.63 -9.54
C PRO A 4 16.33 -12.90 -10.09
N LYS A 5 15.44 -13.64 -10.76
CA LYS A 5 14.13 -13.12 -11.21
C LYS A 5 13.31 -12.77 -9.97
N ILE A 6 13.13 -11.48 -9.71
CA ILE A 6 12.39 -10.99 -8.55
C ILE A 6 10.93 -10.79 -8.94
N ASN A 7 10.02 -11.42 -8.20
CA ASN A 7 8.60 -11.23 -8.41
C ASN A 7 8.15 -9.84 -7.93
N ASN A 8 7.34 -9.12 -8.71
CA ASN A 8 6.76 -7.84 -8.30
C ASN A 8 5.23 -7.94 -8.26
N PRO A 9 4.62 -8.09 -7.07
CA PRO A 9 3.18 -8.25 -6.97
C PRO A 9 2.41 -7.04 -7.48
N ARG A 10 1.41 -7.31 -8.33
CA ARG A 10 0.46 -6.29 -8.80
C ARG A 10 -0.57 -5.98 -7.72
N SER A 11 -1.13 -4.78 -7.74
CA SER A 11 -2.24 -4.44 -6.85
C SER A 11 -3.52 -5.17 -7.30
N TRP A 12 -4.34 -5.58 -6.34
CA TRP A 12 -5.68 -6.07 -6.63
C TRP A 12 -6.55 -4.95 -7.20
N ASN A 13 -7.38 -5.28 -8.19
CA ASN A 13 -8.23 -4.34 -8.92
C ASN A 13 -9.70 -4.35 -8.44
N GLY A 14 -10.00 -5.09 -7.37
CA GLY A 14 -11.36 -5.20 -6.82
C GLY A 14 -12.25 -6.27 -7.45
N ASN A 15 -11.78 -6.94 -8.52
CA ASN A 15 -12.55 -7.96 -9.24
C ASN A 15 -12.35 -9.37 -8.68
N SER A 16 -13.26 -10.28 -9.01
CA SER A 16 -13.09 -11.72 -8.79
C SER A 16 -11.83 -12.24 -9.51
N LEU A 17 -11.27 -13.32 -8.99
CA LEU A 17 -10.17 -14.04 -9.65
C LEU A 17 -10.62 -15.47 -10.00
N PHE A 18 -9.95 -16.05 -10.98
CA PHE A 18 -10.19 -17.43 -11.42
C PHE A 18 -9.06 -18.35 -10.95
N GLY A 19 -9.40 -19.62 -10.72
CA GLY A 19 -8.48 -20.67 -10.27
C GLY A 19 -8.17 -20.62 -8.78
N ASP A 20 -7.17 -21.40 -8.38
CA ASP A 20 -6.78 -21.56 -6.99
C ASP A 20 -5.62 -20.62 -6.63
N TRP A 21 -5.76 -19.95 -5.49
CA TRP A 21 -4.84 -18.94 -4.99
C TRP A 21 -4.44 -19.29 -3.56
N ALA A 22 -3.13 -19.39 -3.31
CA ALA A 22 -2.62 -19.42 -1.96
C ALA A 22 -2.75 -18.03 -1.33
N VAL A 23 -3.31 -17.96 -0.13
CA VAL A 23 -3.37 -16.75 0.69
C VAL A 23 -2.14 -16.71 1.57
N THR A 24 -1.39 -15.63 1.46
CA THR A 24 -0.19 -15.40 2.26
C THR A 24 -0.21 -14.04 2.94
N LEU A 25 0.45 -13.92 4.08
CA LEU A 25 0.51 -12.70 4.86
C LEU A 25 1.42 -11.66 4.20
N LYS A 26 0.97 -10.40 4.18
CA LYS A 26 1.78 -9.26 3.76
C LYS A 26 2.41 -8.63 5.00
N LEU A 27 3.73 -8.77 5.13
CA LEU A 27 4.50 -8.08 6.17
C LEU A 27 4.86 -6.66 5.70
N ASP A 28 4.80 -5.70 6.62
CA ASP A 28 5.26 -4.33 6.39
C ASP A 28 6.76 -4.21 6.72
N GLY A 29 7.56 -4.82 5.85
CA GLY A 29 8.98 -5.05 6.07
C GLY A 29 9.89 -4.32 5.09
N VAL A 30 11.14 -4.79 5.06
CA VAL A 30 12.14 -4.40 4.06
C VAL A 30 12.52 -5.63 3.25
N ARG A 31 12.16 -5.61 1.96
CA ARG A 31 12.59 -6.65 1.04
C ARG A 31 14.12 -6.64 0.82
N ALA A 32 14.74 -7.79 1.11
CA ALA A 32 16.16 -8.05 1.02
C ALA A 32 16.45 -9.13 -0.04
N ILE A 33 17.33 -8.79 -0.99
CA ILE A 33 17.70 -9.63 -2.13
C ILE A 33 19.20 -9.93 -2.05
N TRP A 34 19.57 -11.20 -1.94
CA TRP A 34 20.95 -11.63 -1.95
C TRP A 34 21.55 -11.57 -3.35
N GLN A 35 22.67 -10.88 -3.50
CA GLN A 35 23.37 -10.67 -4.78
C GLN A 35 24.83 -11.16 -4.76
N GLY A 36 25.09 -12.28 -4.08
CA GLY A 36 26.43 -12.89 -4.04
C GLY A 36 27.42 -12.02 -3.28
N GLU A 37 28.55 -11.69 -3.91
CA GLU A 37 29.63 -10.88 -3.31
C GLU A 37 29.16 -9.49 -2.83
N ARG A 38 28.10 -8.94 -3.44
CA ARG A 38 27.52 -7.65 -3.03
C ARG A 38 26.72 -7.75 -1.72
N GLY A 39 26.44 -8.95 -1.24
CA GLY A 39 25.65 -9.19 -0.03
C GLY A 39 24.15 -8.95 -0.24
N TRP A 40 23.47 -8.53 0.83
CA TRP A 40 22.05 -8.22 0.84
C TRP A 40 21.77 -6.82 0.29
N MET A 41 20.89 -6.73 -0.70
CA MET A 41 20.52 -5.50 -1.38
C MET A 41 19.01 -5.24 -1.25
N SER A 42 18.61 -3.98 -1.12
CA SER A 42 17.21 -3.59 -1.19
C SER A 42 16.67 -3.65 -2.62
N ARG A 43 15.35 -3.53 -2.78
CA ARG A 43 14.69 -3.37 -4.10
C ARG A 43 15.26 -2.21 -4.93
N ALA A 44 15.72 -1.14 -4.26
CA ALA A 44 16.32 0.02 -4.91
C ALA A 44 17.84 -0.14 -5.14
N ASN A 45 18.36 -1.37 -5.08
CA ASN A 45 19.77 -1.70 -5.24
C ASN A 45 20.69 -0.94 -4.25
N LYS A 46 20.21 -0.70 -3.03
CA LYS A 46 20.99 -0.11 -1.93
C LYS A 46 21.43 -1.20 -0.95
N PRO A 47 22.68 -1.19 -0.44
CA PRO A 47 23.13 -2.17 0.55
C PRO A 47 22.25 -2.20 1.79
N LEU A 48 22.00 -3.39 2.30
CA LEU A 48 21.39 -3.62 3.62
C LEU A 48 22.45 -4.15 4.58
N HIS A 49 22.37 -3.71 5.82
CA HIS A 49 23.35 -3.97 6.88
C HIS A 49 22.73 -4.81 8.00
N ASN A 50 23.56 -5.49 8.76
CA ASN A 50 23.18 -6.27 9.96
C ASN A 50 22.29 -7.50 9.71
N LEU A 51 22.04 -7.88 8.46
CA LEU A 51 21.40 -9.16 8.14
C LEU A 51 22.41 -10.32 8.32
N PRO A 52 21.95 -11.50 8.77
CA PRO A 52 22.81 -12.68 8.82
C PRO A 52 23.32 -13.05 7.41
N PRO A 53 24.54 -13.60 7.30
CA PRO A 53 25.06 -14.03 6.00
C PRO A 53 24.16 -15.10 5.40
N TRP A 54 23.93 -14.99 4.09
CA TRP A 54 23.21 -16.00 3.33
C TRP A 54 23.97 -17.33 3.33
N ARG A 55 23.24 -18.44 3.35
CA ARG A 55 23.79 -19.79 3.27
C ARG A 55 23.12 -20.55 2.15
N GLU A 56 23.81 -21.54 1.60
CA GLU A 56 23.23 -22.43 0.62
C GLU A 56 21.94 -23.09 1.14
N GLY A 57 20.95 -23.24 0.25
CA GLY A 57 19.60 -23.70 0.59
C GLY A 57 18.67 -22.62 1.17
N GLN A 58 19.16 -21.43 1.51
CA GLN A 58 18.31 -20.35 2.01
C GLN A 58 17.69 -19.50 0.89
N PRO A 59 16.52 -18.89 1.15
CA PRO A 59 15.93 -17.93 0.22
C PRO A 59 16.87 -16.77 -0.07
N ARG A 60 16.95 -16.41 -1.35
CA ARG A 60 17.70 -15.24 -1.83
C ARG A 60 16.84 -14.00 -1.92
N ASP A 61 15.52 -14.16 -1.87
CA ASP A 61 14.54 -13.07 -1.86
C ASP A 61 13.70 -13.22 -0.59
N CYS A 62 13.87 -12.29 0.33
CA CYS A 62 13.25 -12.32 1.65
C CYS A 62 12.54 -11.00 1.95
N GLU A 63 11.46 -11.06 2.72
CA GLU A 63 10.94 -9.91 3.45
C GLU A 63 11.57 -9.94 4.86
N VAL A 64 12.26 -8.86 5.24
CA VAL A 64 12.78 -8.71 6.61
C VAL A 64 11.75 -7.96 7.44
N PHE A 65 11.40 -8.47 8.61
CA PHE A 65 10.48 -7.79 9.52
C PHE A 65 10.93 -7.94 10.97
N VAL A 66 11.12 -6.81 11.65
CA VAL A 66 11.58 -6.73 13.05
C VAL A 66 10.59 -5.86 13.82
N SER A 67 9.63 -6.50 14.50
CA SER A 67 8.57 -5.90 15.34
C SER A 67 7.61 -4.92 14.65
N ASN A 68 8.11 -3.87 14.00
CA ASN A 68 7.38 -2.87 13.24
C ASN A 68 8.26 -2.32 12.10
N PHE A 69 7.66 -1.55 11.18
CA PHE A 69 8.37 -1.02 10.01
C PHE A 69 9.55 -0.10 10.38
N ARG A 70 9.38 0.77 11.38
CA ARG A 70 10.42 1.71 11.82
C ARG A 70 11.66 0.95 12.29
N ASP A 71 11.47 -0.05 13.15
CA ASP A 71 12.56 -0.85 13.69
C ASP A 71 13.20 -1.73 12.63
N THR A 72 12.41 -2.26 11.70
CA THR A 72 12.93 -2.98 10.52
C THR A 72 13.86 -2.10 9.67
N ILE A 73 13.47 -0.85 9.39
CA ILE A 73 14.30 0.11 8.65
C ILE A 73 15.58 0.41 9.43
N ARG A 74 15.48 0.70 10.73
CA ARG A 74 16.65 0.97 11.57
C ARG A 74 17.60 -0.21 11.60
N ALA A 75 17.09 -1.42 11.78
CA ALA A 75 17.87 -2.64 11.84
C ALA A 75 18.62 -2.90 10.52
N THR A 76 17.93 -2.73 9.37
CA THR A 76 18.47 -3.08 8.05
C THR A 76 19.34 -2.00 7.41
N ARG A 77 19.27 -0.74 7.85
CA ARG A 77 19.98 0.38 7.19
C ARG A 77 21.11 1.01 8.01
N THR A 78 21.19 0.73 9.30
CA THR A 78 22.24 1.29 10.16
C THR A 78 23.59 0.63 9.86
N LYS A 79 24.58 1.41 9.43
CA LYS A 79 25.93 0.90 9.12
C LYS A 79 26.74 0.54 10.36
N CYS A 80 26.75 1.42 11.35
CA CYS A 80 27.45 1.22 12.62
C CYS A 80 26.40 1.01 13.71
N VAL A 81 26.29 -0.22 14.20
CA VAL A 81 25.30 -0.63 15.20
C VAL A 81 25.46 0.22 16.47
N LYS A 82 24.36 0.81 16.92
CA LYS A 82 24.26 1.52 18.20
C LYS A 82 23.61 0.60 19.25
N GLN A 83 23.75 0.95 20.52
CA GLN A 83 23.19 0.19 21.64
C GLN A 83 21.68 -0.10 21.50
N ASP A 84 20.95 0.82 20.87
CA ASP A 84 19.50 0.75 20.69
C ASP A 84 19.06 0.27 19.29
N THR A 85 20.00 -0.21 18.47
CA THR A 85 19.69 -0.72 17.12
C THR A 85 19.08 -2.12 17.23
N PRO A 86 17.87 -2.37 16.70
CA PRO A 86 17.26 -3.69 16.77
C PRO A 86 18.10 -4.73 16.02
N SER A 87 18.27 -5.92 16.62
CA SER A 87 19.06 -7.00 16.05
C SER A 87 18.26 -7.86 15.07
N ILE A 88 18.85 -8.20 13.93
CA ILE A 88 18.24 -9.10 12.95
C ILE A 88 18.78 -10.52 13.15
N THR A 89 17.88 -11.45 13.46
CA THR A 89 18.17 -12.89 13.46
C THR A 89 17.51 -13.57 12.26
N ARG A 90 17.84 -14.84 12.00
CA ARG A 90 17.25 -15.61 10.89
C ARG A 90 15.72 -15.72 10.97
N GLN A 91 15.14 -15.69 12.16
CA GLN A 91 13.69 -15.75 12.35
C GLN A 91 12.99 -14.51 11.78
N HIS A 92 13.69 -13.39 11.63
CA HIS A 92 13.14 -12.15 11.06
C HIS A 92 13.20 -12.12 9.52
N LEU A 93 13.84 -13.11 8.88
CA LEU A 93 13.90 -13.23 7.43
C LEU A 93 12.83 -14.21 6.97
N TYR A 94 11.87 -13.72 6.19
CA TYR A 94 10.79 -14.50 5.63
C TYR A 94 11.03 -14.72 4.14
N GLY A 95 11.32 -15.96 3.76
CA GLY A 95 11.56 -16.34 2.36
C GLY A 95 10.35 -16.08 1.46
N LEU A 96 10.55 -15.30 0.40
CA LEU A 96 9.57 -15.12 -0.67
C LEU A 96 9.78 -16.16 -1.77
N ALA A 97 11.02 -16.58 -2.02
CA ALA A 97 11.40 -17.67 -2.91
C ALA A 97 12.77 -18.30 -2.51
N PRO A 98 12.82 -19.60 -2.14
CA PRO A 98 11.70 -20.47 -1.74
C PRO A 98 10.79 -19.84 -0.68
N PHE A 99 9.53 -20.27 -0.70
CA PHE A 99 8.46 -19.73 0.13
C PHE A 99 8.59 -20.17 1.59
N ASP A 100 8.49 -19.23 2.51
CA ASP A 100 8.46 -19.47 3.95
C ASP A 100 7.05 -19.87 4.42
N PRO A 101 6.87 -21.09 4.96
CA PRO A 101 5.56 -21.57 5.41
C PRO A 101 4.88 -20.68 6.46
N ARG A 102 5.65 -19.89 7.22
CA ARG A 102 5.10 -18.97 8.24
C ARG A 102 4.26 -17.85 7.64
N LEU A 103 4.43 -17.57 6.35
CA LEU A 103 3.61 -16.60 5.64
C LEU A 103 2.28 -17.21 5.14
N HIS A 104 2.12 -18.52 5.15
CA HIS A 104 0.90 -19.16 4.64
C HIS A 104 -0.24 -19.03 5.63
N CYS A 105 -1.41 -18.59 5.17
CA CYS A 105 -2.61 -18.52 6.01
C CYS A 105 -3.82 -19.26 5.43
N GLY A 106 -3.76 -19.75 4.19
CA GLY A 106 -4.80 -20.60 3.62
C GLY A 106 -4.80 -20.57 2.10
N SER A 107 -5.93 -20.98 1.51
CA SER A 107 -6.16 -20.99 0.06
C SER A 107 -7.59 -20.60 -0.27
N LEU A 108 -7.80 -20.03 -1.45
CA LEU A 108 -9.11 -19.72 -2.01
C LEU A 108 -9.23 -20.27 -3.43
N SER A 109 -10.40 -20.82 -3.78
CA SER A 109 -10.73 -21.22 -5.15
C SER A 109 -11.74 -20.24 -5.76
N ASN A 110 -11.46 -19.76 -6.97
CA ASN A 110 -12.26 -18.76 -7.69
C ASN A 110 -12.75 -17.60 -6.79
N PRO A 111 -11.83 -16.89 -6.10
CA PRO A 111 -12.22 -16.02 -5.01
C PRO A 111 -13.03 -14.81 -5.49
N THR A 112 -14.18 -14.60 -4.83
CA THR A 112 -14.99 -13.39 -5.00
C THR A 112 -14.38 -12.21 -4.25
N PRO A 113 -14.72 -10.95 -4.60
CA PRO A 113 -14.25 -9.78 -3.86
C PRO A 113 -14.62 -9.80 -2.38
N GLY A 114 -15.76 -10.40 -2.03
CA GLY A 114 -16.17 -10.60 -0.63
C GLY A 114 -15.23 -11.53 0.12
N ALA A 115 -14.89 -12.69 -0.47
CA ALA A 115 -13.97 -13.65 0.13
C ALA A 115 -12.56 -13.07 0.30
N ILE A 116 -12.07 -12.32 -0.70
CA ILE A 116 -10.76 -11.64 -0.64
C ILE A 116 -10.75 -10.60 0.49
N ARG A 117 -11.82 -9.79 0.61
CA ARG A 117 -11.95 -8.80 1.69
C ARG A 117 -12.06 -9.44 3.07
N ALA A 118 -12.72 -10.60 3.19
CA ALA A 118 -12.77 -11.34 4.44
C ALA A 118 -11.37 -11.79 4.89
N GLN A 119 -10.57 -12.38 3.98
CA GLN A 119 -9.19 -12.75 4.28
C GLN A 119 -8.31 -11.56 4.62
N LEU A 120 -8.46 -10.45 3.89
CA LEU A 120 -7.79 -9.19 4.22
C LEU A 120 -8.14 -8.74 5.65
N LYS A 121 -9.43 -8.75 6.01
CA LYS A 121 -9.90 -8.35 7.34
C LYS A 121 -9.24 -9.20 8.43
N CYS A 122 -9.24 -10.52 8.28
CA CYS A 122 -8.60 -11.43 9.24
C CYS A 122 -7.10 -11.13 9.39
N ALA A 123 -6.38 -10.88 8.29
CA ALA A 123 -4.96 -10.54 8.35
C ALA A 123 -4.70 -9.22 9.10
N ASN A 124 -5.53 -8.19 8.86
CA ASN A 124 -5.41 -6.90 9.54
C ASN A 124 -5.72 -7.00 11.03
N GLU A 125 -6.74 -7.79 11.42
CA GLU A 125 -7.09 -8.03 12.83
C GLU A 125 -5.95 -8.71 13.60
N LEU A 126 -5.11 -9.47 12.91
CA LEU A 126 -3.89 -10.07 13.43
C LEU A 126 -2.67 -9.13 13.38
N GLY A 127 -2.83 -7.89 12.90
CA GLY A 127 -1.78 -6.87 12.85
C GLY A 127 -0.88 -6.92 11.62
N TYR A 128 -1.24 -7.69 10.58
CA TYR A 128 -0.50 -7.70 9.31
C TYR A 128 -0.95 -6.55 8.40
N GLU A 129 -0.08 -6.12 7.47
CA GLU A 129 -0.38 -5.03 6.52
C GLU A 129 -1.48 -5.41 5.51
N GLY A 130 -1.68 -6.72 5.32
CA GLY A 130 -2.69 -7.28 4.43
C GLY A 130 -2.32 -8.68 3.99
N ILE A 131 -2.68 -9.03 2.76
CA ILE A 131 -2.41 -10.35 2.17
C ILE A 131 -1.77 -10.23 0.78
N VAL A 132 -1.09 -11.30 0.38
CA VAL A 132 -0.66 -11.53 -1.00
C VAL A 132 -1.28 -12.84 -1.47
N LEU A 133 -2.10 -12.79 -2.51
CA LEU A 133 -2.62 -13.96 -3.21
C LEU A 133 -1.58 -14.43 -4.23
N ARG A 134 -1.27 -15.73 -4.25
CA ARG A 134 -0.23 -16.31 -5.09
C ARG A 134 -0.76 -17.48 -5.91
N GLN A 135 -0.52 -17.44 -7.21
CA GLN A 135 -0.77 -18.52 -8.17
C GLN A 135 0.47 -18.64 -9.08
N GLY A 136 1.35 -19.60 -8.80
CA GLY A 136 2.65 -19.69 -9.48
C GLY A 136 3.47 -18.40 -9.36
N ASP A 137 3.83 -17.81 -10.51
CA ASP A 137 4.52 -16.52 -10.62
C ASP A 137 3.58 -15.31 -10.57
N ASP A 138 2.26 -15.50 -10.55
CA ASP A 138 1.30 -14.40 -10.46
C ASP A 138 0.98 -14.08 -8.99
N TRP A 139 1.49 -12.93 -8.52
CA TRP A 139 1.27 -12.47 -7.14
C TRP A 139 0.47 -11.18 -7.13
N ILE A 140 -0.56 -11.13 -6.29
CA ILE A 140 -1.45 -9.98 -6.15
C ILE A 140 -1.41 -9.52 -4.69
N LYS A 141 -1.06 -8.25 -4.45
CA LYS A 141 -1.10 -7.65 -3.11
C LYS A 141 -2.44 -7.00 -2.86
N ILE A 142 -3.01 -7.28 -1.69
CA ILE A 142 -4.23 -6.70 -1.17
C ILE A 142 -3.87 -6.08 0.19
N LYS A 143 -4.12 -4.78 0.33
CA LYS A 143 -3.94 -4.04 1.58
C LYS A 143 -5.14 -3.13 1.80
N PRO A 144 -5.42 -2.68 3.03
CA PRO A 144 -6.41 -1.64 3.26
C PRO A 144 -6.09 -0.41 2.41
N TYR A 145 -7.11 0.22 1.85
CA TYR A 145 -6.99 1.59 1.43
C TYR A 145 -7.03 2.43 2.70
N GLU A 146 -5.94 3.12 3.01
CA GLU A 146 -6.03 4.20 3.99
C GLU A 146 -6.87 5.31 3.35
N THR A 147 -7.99 5.62 3.98
CA THR A 147 -8.88 6.68 3.55
C THR A 147 -8.89 7.79 4.59
N HIS A 148 -8.98 9.01 4.11
CA HIS A 148 -8.98 10.23 4.90
C HIS A 148 -10.21 11.03 4.53
N ASP A 149 -11.01 11.37 5.53
CA ASP A 149 -12.12 12.29 5.34
C ASP A 149 -11.60 13.72 5.47
N VAL A 150 -11.74 14.48 4.40
CA VAL A 150 -11.19 15.84 4.29
C VAL A 150 -12.21 16.83 3.75
N LEU A 151 -12.08 18.07 4.19
CA LEU A 151 -12.92 19.17 3.75
C LEU A 151 -12.50 19.65 2.35
N ILE A 152 -13.48 19.89 1.49
CA ILE A 152 -13.27 20.65 0.26
C ILE A 152 -13.09 22.12 0.63
N THR A 153 -11.90 22.67 0.36
CA THR A 153 -11.56 24.08 0.58
C THR A 153 -11.58 24.91 -0.71
N GLY A 154 -11.67 24.27 -1.87
CA GLY A 154 -11.75 24.93 -3.17
C GLY A 154 -11.93 23.94 -4.30
N PHE A 155 -12.05 24.42 -5.54
CA PHE A 155 -12.20 23.60 -6.73
C PHE A 155 -11.71 24.34 -7.97
N SER A 156 -11.50 23.62 -9.06
CA SER A 156 -11.11 24.22 -10.34
C SER A 156 -11.68 23.42 -11.51
N GLU A 157 -11.95 24.13 -12.61
CA GLU A 157 -12.40 23.54 -13.87
C GLU A 157 -11.34 22.60 -14.45
N GLY A 158 -11.79 21.54 -15.10
CA GLY A 158 -10.92 20.64 -15.83
C GLY A 158 -10.39 21.24 -17.13
N THR A 159 -9.26 20.72 -17.59
CA THR A 159 -8.69 21.05 -18.90
C THR A 159 -8.84 19.86 -19.86
N GLY A 160 -8.60 20.08 -21.16
CA GLY A 160 -8.65 19.01 -22.17
C GLY A 160 -10.02 18.33 -22.22
N LYS A 161 -10.05 17.00 -22.02
CA LYS A 161 -11.29 16.19 -22.01
C LYS A 161 -12.24 16.50 -20.84
N HIS A 162 -11.77 17.25 -19.85
CA HIS A 162 -12.54 17.64 -18.67
C HIS A 162 -12.95 19.12 -18.68
N ARG A 163 -12.80 19.83 -19.81
CA ARG A 163 -13.29 21.21 -19.97
C ARG A 163 -14.81 21.28 -19.78
N GLY A 164 -15.30 22.32 -19.11
CA GLY A 164 -16.70 22.54 -18.80
C GLY A 164 -17.23 21.74 -17.59
N ARG A 165 -16.36 21.00 -16.89
CA ARG A 165 -16.72 20.18 -15.73
C ARG A 165 -15.60 20.17 -14.68
N LEU A 166 -15.85 19.55 -13.54
CA LEU A 166 -14.91 19.55 -12.41
C LEU A 166 -13.57 18.91 -12.82
N GLY A 167 -12.48 19.65 -12.64
CA GLY A 167 -11.11 19.17 -12.84
C GLY A 167 -10.59 18.51 -11.57
N PHE A 168 -10.60 19.28 -10.48
CA PHE A 168 -10.18 18.82 -9.16
C PHE A 168 -10.82 19.65 -8.05
N VAL A 169 -10.81 19.08 -6.85
CA VAL A 169 -11.09 19.79 -5.60
C VAL A 169 -9.79 20.00 -4.82
N THR A 170 -9.70 21.08 -4.07
CA THR A 170 -8.58 21.38 -3.19
C THR A 170 -8.98 21.09 -1.75
N THR A 171 -8.03 20.60 -0.96
CA THR A 171 -8.19 20.29 0.47
C THR A 171 -6.98 20.84 1.24
N ALA A 172 -7.05 20.85 2.57
CA ALA A 172 -5.90 21.20 3.42
C ALA A 172 -4.67 20.28 3.21
N ARG A 173 -4.85 19.12 2.59
CA ARG A 173 -3.79 18.11 2.34
C ARG A 173 -3.39 18.00 0.87
N GLY A 174 -3.84 18.94 0.02
CA GLY A 174 -3.53 18.98 -1.41
C GLY A 174 -4.75 18.79 -2.32
N ALA A 175 -4.51 18.83 -3.64
CA ALA A 175 -5.53 18.73 -4.67
C ALA A 175 -5.87 17.27 -5.02
N VAL A 176 -7.16 16.98 -5.18
CA VAL A 176 -7.71 15.68 -5.56
C VAL A 176 -8.37 15.81 -6.92
N GLY A 177 -7.74 15.25 -7.96
CA GLY A 177 -8.21 15.32 -9.34
C GLY A 177 -8.50 13.97 -10.00
N ALA A 178 -8.25 12.86 -9.29
CA ALA A 178 -8.48 11.50 -9.76
C ALA A 178 -9.60 10.83 -8.95
N GLY A 179 -10.19 9.76 -9.47
CA GLY A 179 -11.24 8.97 -8.80
C GLY A 179 -12.67 9.37 -9.15
N PHE A 180 -12.89 10.59 -9.66
CA PHE A 180 -14.21 11.01 -10.16
C PHE A 180 -14.55 10.32 -11.48
N THR A 181 -15.75 9.73 -11.53
CA THR A 181 -16.45 9.35 -12.74
C THR A 181 -16.83 10.60 -13.56
N ASP A 182 -17.15 10.40 -14.83
CA ASP A 182 -17.53 11.52 -15.70
C ASP A 182 -18.80 12.23 -15.23
N SER A 183 -19.79 11.48 -14.73
CA SER A 183 -21.03 12.02 -14.15
C SER A 183 -20.78 12.78 -12.84
N GLU A 184 -19.92 12.27 -11.96
CA GLU A 184 -19.56 12.98 -10.73
C GLU A 184 -18.89 14.33 -11.04
N ARG A 185 -18.09 14.41 -12.11
CA ARG A 185 -17.47 15.69 -12.51
C ARG A 185 -18.50 16.73 -12.95
N GLU A 186 -19.59 16.32 -13.58
CA GLU A 186 -20.66 17.21 -14.02
C GLU A 186 -21.51 17.66 -12.82
N VAL A 187 -21.95 16.70 -12.00
CA VAL A 187 -22.76 16.96 -10.80
C VAL A 187 -22.01 17.87 -9.83
N LEU A 188 -20.78 17.52 -9.47
CA LEU A 188 -20.00 18.31 -8.52
C LEU A 188 -19.63 19.68 -9.07
N TRP A 189 -19.46 19.84 -10.39
CA TRP A 189 -19.25 21.14 -11.02
C TRP A 189 -20.48 22.04 -10.92
N ALA A 190 -21.67 21.50 -11.14
CA ALA A 190 -22.92 22.22 -10.95
C ALA A 190 -23.10 22.66 -9.48
N GLU A 191 -22.82 21.77 -8.52
CA GLU A 191 -22.84 22.08 -7.10
C GLU A 191 -21.80 23.15 -6.71
N ALA A 192 -20.63 23.11 -7.35
CA ALA A 192 -19.57 24.10 -7.14
C ALA A 192 -19.99 25.49 -7.62
N ASN A 193 -20.53 25.58 -8.85
CA ASN A 193 -21.03 26.82 -9.43
C ASN A 193 -22.23 27.39 -8.67
N ALA A 194 -23.00 26.52 -8.01
CA ALA A 194 -24.08 26.92 -7.13
C ALA A 194 -23.63 27.27 -5.70
N GLY A 195 -22.32 27.28 -5.43
CA GLY A 195 -21.74 27.65 -4.13
C GLY A 195 -21.92 26.60 -3.04
N ARG A 196 -22.31 25.36 -3.37
CA ARG A 196 -22.62 24.30 -2.40
C ARG A 196 -21.50 23.30 -2.18
N LEU A 197 -20.46 23.30 -3.00
CA LEU A 197 -19.39 22.29 -2.93
C LEU A 197 -18.36 22.55 -1.82
N ILE A 198 -17.97 23.81 -1.61
CA ILE A 198 -17.00 24.17 -0.56
C ILE A 198 -17.61 23.90 0.81
N GLY A 199 -16.85 23.29 1.71
CA GLY A 199 -17.32 22.88 3.03
C GLY A 199 -17.91 21.47 3.08
N GLN A 200 -18.13 20.81 1.95
CA GLN A 200 -18.49 19.39 1.96
C GLN A 200 -17.26 18.53 2.29
N VAL A 201 -17.49 17.38 2.92
CA VAL A 201 -16.46 16.40 3.25
C VAL A 201 -16.42 15.31 2.17
N ILE A 202 -15.22 14.91 1.80
CA ILE A 202 -14.96 13.80 0.87
C ILE A 202 -14.06 12.77 1.52
N GLU A 203 -14.28 11.51 1.15
CA GLU A 203 -13.38 10.42 1.47
C GLU A 203 -12.35 10.29 0.36
N VAL A 204 -11.07 10.34 0.73
CA VAL A 204 -9.93 10.32 -0.19
C VAL A 204 -8.98 9.21 0.23
N THR A 205 -8.61 8.33 -0.70
CA THR A 205 -7.46 7.45 -0.50
C THR A 205 -6.22 8.07 -1.13
N CYS A 206 -5.04 7.74 -0.62
CA CYS A 206 -3.78 8.17 -1.21
C CYS A 206 -2.75 7.05 -1.17
N MET A 207 -1.69 7.18 -1.98
CA MET A 207 -0.61 6.18 -1.99
C MET A 207 0.14 6.18 -0.65
N GLN A 208 0.33 7.37 -0.08
CA GLN A 208 0.96 7.64 1.22
C GLN A 208 0.73 9.12 1.57
N LEU A 209 0.88 9.45 2.85
CA LEU A 209 1.09 10.84 3.30
C LEU A 209 2.57 11.22 3.15
N THR A 210 2.85 12.49 2.88
CA THR A 210 4.20 13.05 3.01
C THR A 210 4.54 13.30 4.48
N ASP A 211 5.80 13.62 4.79
CA ASP A 211 6.23 13.97 6.15
C ASP A 211 5.47 15.18 6.72
N HIS A 212 4.94 16.04 5.84
CA HIS A 212 4.10 17.19 6.20
C HIS A 212 2.59 16.89 6.19
N GLY A 213 2.19 15.63 6.00
CA GLY A 213 0.78 15.21 6.03
C GLY A 213 -0.01 15.45 4.73
N ASN A 214 0.66 15.80 3.62
CA ASN A 214 0.00 16.00 2.32
C ASN A 214 -0.22 14.67 1.59
N PHE A 215 -1.26 14.59 0.77
CA PHE A 215 -1.54 13.40 -0.02
C PHE A 215 -0.56 13.23 -1.17
N ARG A 216 -0.06 12.01 -1.36
CA ARG A 216 0.63 11.60 -2.59
C ARG A 216 -0.28 10.72 -3.44
N HIS A 217 -0.56 11.17 -4.67
CA HIS A 217 -1.53 10.55 -5.59
C HIS A 217 -2.90 10.31 -4.94
N PRO A 218 -3.58 11.37 -4.45
CA PRO A 218 -4.91 11.23 -3.90
C PRO A 218 -5.93 10.82 -4.97
N VAL A 219 -6.87 9.97 -4.57
CA VAL A 219 -7.97 9.49 -5.38
C VAL A 219 -9.25 9.66 -4.58
N PHE A 220 -10.21 10.38 -5.16
CA PHE A 220 -11.56 10.51 -4.62
C PHE A 220 -12.22 9.13 -4.52
N VAL A 221 -12.83 8.85 -3.36
CA VAL A 221 -13.57 7.61 -3.10
C VAL A 221 -15.08 7.90 -3.17
N ARG A 222 -15.57 8.86 -2.39
CA ARG A 222 -16.98 9.27 -2.35
C ARG A 222 -17.18 10.58 -1.59
N MET A 223 -18.33 11.22 -1.80
CA MET A 223 -18.82 12.28 -0.91
C MET A 223 -19.19 11.69 0.46
N ARG A 224 -19.05 12.49 1.52
CA ARG A 224 -19.38 12.13 2.90
C ARG A 224 -20.43 13.08 3.48
N PRO A 225 -21.67 13.06 2.97
CA PRO A 225 -22.75 13.90 3.50
C PRO A 225 -23.10 13.54 4.96
N ASP A 226 -22.72 12.35 5.41
CA ASP A 226 -22.82 11.90 6.81
C ASP A 226 -21.89 12.68 7.77
N LYS A 227 -20.93 13.44 7.23
CA LYS A 227 -19.99 14.25 8.00
C LYS A 227 -20.27 15.72 7.77
N SER A 228 -20.81 16.38 8.78
CA SER A 228 -21.05 17.83 8.78
C SER A 228 -19.91 18.59 9.46
N ILE A 229 -19.80 19.85 9.08
CA ILE A 229 -18.92 20.83 9.72
C ILE A 229 -19.53 21.13 11.10
N ASN A 230 -18.97 20.57 12.18
CA ASN A 230 -19.21 21.14 13.50
C ASN A 230 -18.46 22.47 13.55
N ASN A 231 -19.17 23.54 13.21
CA ASN A 231 -18.70 24.91 13.34
C ASN A 231 -18.63 25.21 14.84
N THR A 232 -17.52 24.84 15.48
CA THR A 232 -17.24 25.28 16.84
C THR A 232 -16.70 26.69 16.70
N ALA A 233 -17.52 27.64 17.15
CA ALA A 233 -17.23 29.08 17.20
C ALA A 233 -15.95 29.39 17.97
#